data_AF-A0A523BY74-F1
#
_entry.id   AF-A0A523BY74-F1
#
_cell.length_a   1.000
_cell.length_b   1.000
_cell.length_c   1.000
_cell.angle_alpha   90.00
_cell.angle_beta   90.00
_cell.angle_gamma   90.00
#
_symmetry.space_group_name_H-M   'P 1'
#
loop_
_entity.id
_entity.type
_entity.pdbx_description
1 polymer ?
#
loop_
_entity_poly.entity_id
_entity_poly.type
_entity_poly.pdbx_seq_one_letter_code
_entity_poly.pdbx_strand_id
1 'polypeptide(L)' 'MSKPKGTMHKPGQKAPESGQYGVVGPKGGKTGTEVTITKGETLPPTPKPGQGFILVDKTKHKDDK' A
#
# COMPACT_ATOMS: atom_id res chain seq x y z
N MET A 1 -20.50 -1.86 8.65
CA MET A 1 -19.06 -1.60 8.87
C MET A 1 -18.30 -1.90 7.59
N SER A 2 -18.02 -0.86 6.80
CA SER A 2 -17.32 -0.97 5.52
C SER A 2 -15.86 -1.37 5.77
N LYS A 3 -15.53 -2.65 5.56
CA LYS A 3 -14.13 -3.06 5.33
C LYS A 3 -13.59 -2.14 4.21
N PRO A 4 -12.46 -1.44 4.39
CA PRO A 4 -11.83 -0.80 3.24
C PRO A 4 -11.50 -1.94 2.27
N LYS A 5 -12.06 -1.89 1.06
CA LYS A 5 -11.78 -2.82 -0.05
C LYS A 5 -10.39 -2.55 -0.64
N GLY A 6 -9.39 -2.37 0.22
CA GLY A 6 -7.98 -2.26 -0.13
C GLY A 6 -7.30 -3.54 0.29
N THR A 7 -6.85 -4.34 -0.67
CA THR A 7 -6.08 -5.55 -0.42
C THR A 7 -4.85 -5.16 0.41
N MET A 8 -4.69 -5.73 1.61
CA MET A 8 -3.51 -5.45 2.44
C MET A 8 -2.31 -6.18 1.82
N HIS A 9 -1.35 -5.41 1.32
CA HIS A 9 -0.13 -5.92 0.73
C HIS A 9 0.95 -6.12 1.80
N LYS A 10 1.77 -7.15 1.61
CA LYS A 10 2.87 -7.48 2.53
C LYS A 10 4.15 -6.79 2.06
N PRO A 11 5.04 -6.37 3.00
CA PRO A 11 6.41 -6.00 2.64
C PRO A 11 7.07 -7.11 1.83
N GLY A 12 7.89 -6.73 0.84
CA GLY A 12 8.58 -7.67 -0.06
C GLY A 12 7.73 -8.21 -1.21
N GLN A 13 6.43 -7.88 -1.28
CA GLN A 13 5.60 -8.22 -2.44
C GLN A 13 5.72 -7.12 -3.51
N LYS A 14 5.55 -7.45 -4.79
CA LYS A 14 5.49 -6.45 -5.86
C LYS A 14 4.20 -5.63 -5.74
N ALA A 15 4.31 -4.31 -5.84
CA ALA A 15 3.17 -3.42 -5.85
C ALA A 15 2.33 -3.65 -7.12
N PRO A 16 1.02 -3.96 -6.99
CA PRO A 16 0.19 -4.22 -8.16
C PRO A 16 -0.09 -2.97 -8.99
N GLU A 17 -0.07 -1.80 -8.35
CA GLU A 17 -0.42 -0.51 -8.90
C GLU A 17 0.51 0.56 -8.37
N SER A 18 0.72 1.62 -9.14
CA SER A 18 1.46 2.78 -8.71
C SER A 18 0.57 3.64 -7.83
N GLY A 19 1.13 4.15 -6.73
CA GLY A 19 0.36 4.98 -5.81
C GLY A 19 1.02 5.19 -4.46
N GLN A 20 0.31 5.92 -3.61
CA GLN A 20 0.61 6.05 -2.20
C GLN A 20 -0.02 4.90 -1.42
N TYR A 21 0.81 4.18 -0.69
CA TYR A 21 0.45 3.10 0.19
C TYR A 21 0.59 3.54 1.65
N GLY A 22 -0.50 3.49 2.39
CA GLY A 22 -0.50 3.71 3.83
C GLY A 22 -0.08 2.44 4.55
N VAL A 23 0.90 2.56 5.44
CA VAL A 23 1.29 1.48 6.34
C VAL A 23 0.21 1.32 7.41
N VAL A 24 -0.26 0.09 7.56
CA VAL A 24 -1.24 -0.29 8.57
C VAL A 24 -0.70 -1.44 9.41
N GLY A 25 -1.08 -1.47 10.67
CA GLY A 25 -0.75 -2.56 11.58
C GLY A 25 -1.53 -3.85 11.29
N PRO A 26 -1.24 -4.93 12.01
CA PRO A 26 -1.85 -6.26 11.81
C PRO A 26 -3.38 -6.28 11.97
N LYS A 27 -3.95 -5.28 12.66
CA LYS A 27 -5.40 -5.10 12.84
C LYS A 27 -6.00 -4.03 11.93
N GLY A 28 -5.27 -3.54 10.92
CA GLY A 28 -5.72 -2.47 10.02
C GLY A 28 -5.68 -1.07 10.62
N GLY A 29 -5.04 -0.88 11.79
CA GLY A 29 -4.82 0.43 12.38
C GLY A 29 -3.77 1.22 11.58
N LYS A 30 -4.09 2.47 11.20
CA LYS A 30 -3.15 3.35 10.50
C LYS A 30 -1.95 3.66 11.39
N THR A 31 -0.74 3.56 10.85
CA THR A 31 0.48 3.89 11.62
C THR A 31 0.89 5.35 11.46
N GLY A 32 0.24 6.08 10.54
CA GLY A 32 0.64 7.43 10.13
C GLY A 32 1.82 7.46 9.17
N THR A 33 2.27 6.30 8.68
CA THR A 33 3.35 6.20 7.69
C THR A 33 2.74 5.94 6.33
N GLU A 34 3.16 6.71 5.33
CA GLU A 34 2.72 6.58 3.94
C GLU A 34 3.96 6.49 3.04
N VAL A 35 3.92 5.61 2.04
CA VAL A 35 5.01 5.40 1.10
C VAL A 35 4.48 5.44 -0.32
N THR A 36 5.17 6.13 -1.21
CA THR A 36 4.85 6.12 -2.64
C THR A 36 5.63 5.02 -3.32
N ILE A 37 4.94 4.11 -4.00
CA ILE A 37 5.54 2.96 -4.67
C ILE A 37 5.01 2.88 -6.10
N THR A 38 5.89 2.59 -7.05
CA THR A 38 5.50 2.42 -8.45
C THR A 38 5.03 1.00 -8.72
N LYS A 39 4.22 0.83 -9.77
CA LYS A 39 3.71 -0.50 -10.16
C LYS A 39 4.88 -1.40 -10.55
N GLY A 40 4.92 -2.59 -9.95
CA GLY A 40 5.96 -3.59 -10.22
C GLY A 40 7.20 -3.48 -9.32
N GLU A 41 7.35 -2.41 -8.54
CA GLU A 41 8.40 -2.32 -7.53
C GLU A 41 8.11 -3.17 -6.30
N THR A 42 9.17 -3.59 -5.63
CA THR A 42 9.08 -4.35 -4.38
C THR A 42 8.72 -3.41 -3.23
N LEU A 43 7.63 -3.73 -2.52
CA LEU A 43 7.24 -2.97 -1.33
C LEU A 43 8.34 -3.01 -0.27
N PRO A 44 8.71 -1.86 0.32
CA PRO A 44 9.80 -1.78 1.29
C PRO A 44 9.46 -2.59 2.56
N PRO A 45 10.47 -3.02 3.33
CA PRO A 45 10.24 -3.64 4.62
C PRO A 45 9.55 -2.66 5.58
N THR A 46 8.55 -3.14 6.30
CA THR A 46 7.88 -2.35 7.34
C THR A 46 8.72 -2.32 8.62
N PRO A 47 8.72 -1.21 9.38
CA PRO A 47 9.54 -1.08 10.58
C PRO A 47 9.15 -2.05 11.71
N LYS A 48 7.91 -2.56 11.72
CA LYS A 48 7.45 -3.57 12.69
C LYS A 48 6.90 -4.81 11.99
N PRO A 49 7.12 -6.01 12.55
CA PRO A 49 6.52 -7.24 12.04
C PRO A 49 4.99 -7.20 12.17
N GLY A 50 4.30 -7.81 11.20
CA GLY A 50 2.85 -7.83 11.13
C GLY A 50 2.20 -6.55 10.58
N GLN A 51 2.98 -5.54 10.22
CA GLN A 51 2.49 -4.42 9.42
C GLN A 51 2.32 -4.83 7.95
N GLY A 52 1.54 -4.04 7.22
CA GLY A 52 1.37 -4.16 5.79
C GLY A 52 0.97 -2.83 5.18
N PHE A 53 0.63 -2.86 3.90
CA PHE A 53 0.41 -1.68 3.08
C PHE A 53 -0.99 -1.72 2.49
N ILE A 54 -1.71 -0.60 2.56
CA ILE A 54 -2.99 -0.44 1.88
C ILE A 54 -2.82 0.69 0.88
N LEU A 55 -3.24 0.46 -0.35
CA LEU A 55 -3.27 1.48 -1.39
C LEU A 55 -4.29 2.55 -0.99
N VAL A 56 -3.79 3.73 -0.62
CA VAL A 56 -4.59 4.87 -0.18
C VAL A 56 -4.98 5.72 -1.39
N ASP A 57 -3.98 6.07 -2.20
CA ASP A 57 -4.18 6.88 -3.39
C ASP A 57 -3.46 6.24 -4.57
N LYS A 58 -4.19 5.95 -5.64
CA LYS A 58 -3.59 5.38 -6.85
C LYS A 58 -3.08 6.52 -7.71
N THR A 59 -1.80 6.51 -8.08
CA THR A 59 -1.32 7.42 -9.11
C THR A 59 -1.88 6.99 -10.45
N LYS A 60 -2.84 7.76 -10.94
CA LYS A 60 -3.41 7.59 -12.28
C LYS A 60 -2.52 8.34 -13.25
N HIS A 61 -1.71 7.61 -14.02
CA HIS A 61 -1.22 8.16 -15.27
C HIS A 61 -2.40 8.25 -16.23
N LYS A 62 -2.58 9.42 -16.88
CA LYS A 62 -3.50 9.55 -17.99
C LYS A 62 -2.96 8.68 -19.12
N ASP A 63 -3.45 7.46 -19.25
CA ASP A 63 -3.49 6.79 -20.55
C ASP A 63 -4.53 7.56 -21.37
N ASP A 64 -4.09 8.69 -21.93
CA ASP A 64 -4.77 9.33 -23.06
C ASP A 64 -4.52 8.39 -24.24
N LYS A 65 -5.54 7.60 -24.59
CA LYS A 65 -5.50 6.65 -25.68
C LYS A 65 -6.70 6.86 -26.59
#